data_AF-A0A7S0ECU3-F1
#
_entry.id   AF-A0A7S0ECU3-F1
#
_cell.length_a   1.000
_cell.length_b   1.000
_cell.length_c   1.000
_cell.angle_alpha   90.00
_cell.angle_beta   90.00
_cell.angle_gamma   90.00
#
_symmetry.space_group_name_H-M   'P 1'
#
loop_
_entity.id
_entity.type
_entity.pdbx_description
1 polymer ?
#
loop_
_entity_poly.entity_id
_entity_poly.type
_entity_poly.pdbx_seq_one_letter_code
_entity_poly.pdbx_strand_id
1 'polypeptide(L)'
;ADDVPVLVGPGLPPVDVLCGTLEICSYAASVVRDGRLAPATNREDVGVWLDTVAEFVLETDECVPELASGLAHQLCPMLRGVDAEGVATVNQWGFCMDDAMVAASLHALAGLASRGDGAPEEWPESVRDFLEVNLARAGVPI
;
A
#
# COMPACT_ATOMS: atom_id res chain seq x y z
N ALA A 1 -21.25 7.88 -3.96
CA ALA A 1 -20.15 7.95 -2.99
C ALA A 1 -19.33 9.15 -3.40
N ASP A 2 -19.06 10.09 -2.49
CA ASP A 2 -18.12 11.17 -2.81
C ASP A 2 -16.74 10.52 -2.95
N ASP A 3 -16.06 10.69 -4.08
CA ASP A 3 -14.77 10.06 -4.34
C ASP A 3 -13.74 10.62 -3.35
N VAL A 4 -13.36 9.87 -2.32
CA VAL A 4 -12.34 10.27 -1.31
C VAL A 4 -11.16 9.30 -1.43
N PRO A 5 -9.90 9.79 -1.43
CA PRO A 5 -9.46 11.17 -1.25
C PRO A 5 -9.60 12.04 -2.51
N VAL A 6 -9.74 13.37 -2.29
CA VAL A 6 -9.70 14.39 -3.35
C VAL A 6 -8.49 15.29 -3.10
N LEU A 7 -7.71 15.56 -4.16
CA LEU A 7 -6.71 16.61 -4.17
C LEU A 7 -7.25 17.79 -4.98
N VAL A 8 -7.34 18.97 -4.36
CA VAL A 8 -7.83 20.20 -5.01
C VAL A 8 -6.73 21.26 -4.99
N GLY A 9 -6.45 21.87 -6.13
CA GLY A 9 -5.48 22.96 -6.21
C GLY A 9 -5.21 23.42 -7.64
N PRO A 10 -4.75 24.67 -7.81
CA PRO A 10 -4.41 25.21 -9.12
C PRO A 10 -3.26 24.41 -9.75
N GLY A 11 -3.46 23.97 -11.00
CA GLY A 11 -2.42 23.28 -11.78
C GLY A 11 -2.47 21.75 -11.73
N LEU A 12 -3.54 21.17 -11.17
CA LEU A 12 -3.83 19.74 -11.29
C LEU A 12 -4.52 19.45 -12.64
N PRO A 13 -4.03 18.52 -13.47
CA PRO A 13 -4.77 18.04 -14.64
C PRO A 13 -5.89 17.08 -14.21
N PRO A 14 -7.01 16.96 -14.93
CA PRO A 14 -7.43 17.79 -16.06
C PRO A 14 -8.18 19.08 -15.66
N VAL A 15 -8.55 19.29 -14.39
CA VAL A 15 -9.35 20.47 -13.97
C VAL A 15 -9.25 20.79 -12.46
N ASP A 16 -8.05 21.12 -11.96
CA ASP A 16 -7.80 21.58 -10.57
C ASP A 16 -8.27 20.64 -9.45
N VAL A 17 -8.70 19.43 -9.81
CA VAL A 17 -9.25 18.38 -8.95
C VAL A 17 -8.80 17.03 -9.48
N LEU A 18 -8.23 16.21 -8.59
CA LEU A 18 -7.93 14.80 -8.81
C LEU A 18 -8.67 13.98 -7.76
N CYS A 19 -9.25 12.86 -8.19
CA CYS A 19 -10.07 12.00 -7.33
C CYS A 19 -9.47 10.60 -7.26
N GLY A 20 -9.44 10.05 -6.05
CA GLY A 20 -8.96 8.70 -5.81
C GLY A 20 -7.44 8.61 -5.65
N THR A 21 -7.03 7.63 -4.83
CA THR A 21 -5.65 7.46 -4.39
C THR A 21 -4.68 7.24 -5.55
N LEU A 22 -5.07 6.44 -6.56
CA LEU A 22 -4.19 6.14 -7.70
C LEU A 22 -3.86 7.37 -8.55
N GLU A 23 -4.86 8.21 -8.86
CA GLU A 23 -4.65 9.43 -9.63
C GLU A 23 -3.79 10.42 -8.86
N ILE A 24 -4.07 10.60 -7.56
CA ILE A 24 -3.33 11.50 -6.68
C ILE A 24 -1.87 11.06 -6.52
N CYS A 25 -1.62 9.78 -6.25
CA CYS A 25 -0.28 9.23 -6.12
C CYS A 25 0.50 9.30 -7.44
N SER A 26 -0.16 9.00 -8.57
CA SER A 26 0.45 9.13 -9.90
C SER A 26 0.83 10.57 -10.22
N TYR A 27 -0.02 11.53 -9.88
CA TYR A 27 0.30 12.95 -10.02
C TYR A 27 1.48 13.36 -9.12
N ALA A 28 1.48 12.93 -7.86
CA ALA A 28 2.59 13.18 -6.92
C ALA A 28 3.93 12.66 -7.47
N ALA A 29 3.95 11.45 -8.06
CA ALA A 29 5.12 10.92 -8.75
C ALA A 29 5.55 11.77 -9.96
N SER A 30 4.59 12.31 -10.72
CA SER A 30 4.88 13.12 -11.91
C SER A 30 5.48 14.50 -11.61
N VAL A 31 5.17 15.09 -10.44
CA VAL A 31 5.70 16.40 -10.03
C VAL A 31 7.09 16.30 -9.40
N VAL A 32 7.44 15.14 -8.83
CA VAL A 32 8.77 14.85 -8.28
C VAL A 32 9.72 14.49 -9.43
N ARG A 33 10.31 15.51 -10.07
CA ARG A 33 11.13 15.36 -11.29
C ARG A 33 12.59 14.95 -11.04
N ASP A 34 13.01 14.81 -9.79
CA ASP A 34 14.38 14.44 -9.43
C ASP A 34 14.61 12.91 -9.39
N GLY A 35 13.61 12.12 -9.81
CA GLY A 35 13.71 10.66 -9.90
C GLY A 35 13.69 9.95 -8.54
N ARG A 36 13.36 10.67 -7.45
CA ARG A 36 13.27 10.08 -6.09
C ARG A 36 12.07 9.16 -5.90
N LEU A 37 11.07 9.24 -6.77
CA LEU A 37 9.85 8.43 -6.70
C LEU A 37 9.67 7.66 -8.00
N ALA A 38 9.86 6.34 -7.93
CA ALA A 38 9.54 5.46 -9.05
C ALA A 38 8.00 5.29 -9.15
N PRO A 39 7.43 5.40 -10.36
CA PRO A 39 5.98 5.31 -10.56
C PRO A 39 5.45 3.91 -10.26
N ALA A 40 4.12 3.81 -10.16
CA ALA A 40 3.44 2.52 -10.08
C ALA A 40 3.68 1.70 -11.36
N THR A 41 3.74 0.38 -11.22
CA THR A 41 4.14 -0.50 -12.34
C THR A 41 2.96 -1.00 -13.17
N ASN A 42 1.73 -0.79 -12.71
CA ASN A 42 0.52 -1.41 -13.25
C ASN A 42 0.60 -2.95 -13.30
N ARG A 43 1.33 -3.56 -12.36
CA ARG A 43 1.35 -5.00 -12.20
C ARG A 43 -0.04 -5.52 -11.82
N GLU A 44 -0.58 -6.41 -12.66
CA GLU A 44 -1.93 -6.96 -12.51
C GLU A 44 -2.13 -7.67 -11.17
N ASP A 45 -1.14 -8.46 -10.72
CA ASP A 45 -1.22 -9.17 -9.43
C ASP A 45 -1.28 -8.20 -8.24
N VAL A 46 -0.57 -7.08 -8.33
CA VAL A 46 -0.62 -6.00 -7.32
C VAL A 46 -1.97 -5.30 -7.36
N GLY A 47 -2.48 -4.98 -8.54
CA GLY A 47 -3.80 -4.36 -8.71
C GLY A 47 -4.92 -5.21 -8.13
N VAL A 48 -4.98 -6.50 -8.50
CA VAL A 48 -5.99 -7.43 -7.99
C VAL A 48 -5.91 -7.57 -6.46
N TRP A 49 -4.70 -7.64 -5.89
CA TRP A 49 -4.54 -7.70 -4.44
C TRP A 49 -5.04 -6.42 -3.75
N LEU A 50 -4.71 -5.25 -4.30
CA LEU A 50 -5.17 -3.96 -3.77
C LEU A 50 -6.69 -3.83 -3.83
N ASP A 51 -7.31 -4.23 -4.94
CA ASP A 51 -8.76 -4.22 -5.10
C ASP A 51 -9.42 -5.17 -4.09
N THR A 52 -8.87 -6.37 -3.90
CA THR A 52 -9.39 -7.36 -2.93
C THR A 52 -9.31 -6.84 -1.50
N VAL A 53 -8.19 -6.20 -1.12
CA VAL A 53 -8.06 -5.59 0.22
C VAL A 53 -9.03 -4.44 0.38
N ALA A 54 -9.23 -3.61 -0.65
CA ALA A 54 -10.17 -2.50 -0.60
C ALA A 54 -11.61 -3.00 -0.42
N GLU A 55 -12.04 -4.00 -1.18
CA GLU A 55 -13.36 -4.64 -1.00
C GLU A 55 -13.51 -5.18 0.43
N PHE A 56 -12.50 -5.89 0.95
CA PHE A 56 -12.54 -6.42 2.29
C PHE A 56 -12.65 -5.33 3.37
N VAL A 57 -11.80 -4.30 3.31
CA VAL A 57 -11.73 -3.23 4.31
C VAL A 57 -12.93 -2.29 4.24
N LEU A 58 -13.46 -2.02 3.04
CA LEU A 58 -14.53 -1.04 2.85
C LEU A 58 -15.94 -1.64 2.93
N GLU A 59 -16.12 -2.89 2.49
CA GLU A 59 -17.45 -3.50 2.37
C GLU A 59 -17.78 -4.51 3.47
N THR A 60 -16.77 -4.95 4.24
CA THR A 60 -17.00 -5.95 5.30
C THR A 60 -17.15 -5.29 6.67
N ASP A 61 -18.35 -5.35 7.25
CA ASP A 61 -18.63 -4.89 8.61
C ASP A 61 -18.02 -5.81 9.71
N GLU A 62 -17.61 -7.02 9.32
CA GLU A 62 -17.02 -8.02 10.20
C GLU A 62 -15.51 -8.14 9.98
N CYS A 63 -14.74 -7.91 11.04
CA CYS A 63 -13.33 -8.27 11.04
C CYS A 63 -13.20 -9.80 11.05
N VAL A 64 -12.73 -10.38 9.95
CA VAL A 64 -12.42 -11.81 9.83
C VAL A 64 -10.89 -11.99 9.80
N PRO A 65 -10.25 -12.30 10.95
CA PRO A 65 -8.78 -12.42 11.03
C PRO A 65 -8.19 -13.43 10.05
N GLU A 66 -8.91 -14.50 9.74
CA GLU A 66 -8.48 -15.52 8.79
C GLU A 66 -8.36 -14.98 7.37
N LEU A 67 -9.25 -14.06 6.96
CA LEU A 67 -9.18 -13.40 5.66
C LEU A 67 -8.01 -12.41 5.61
N ALA A 68 -7.80 -11.65 6.70
CA ALA A 68 -6.65 -10.77 6.84
C ALA A 68 -5.32 -11.54 6.75
N SER A 69 -5.22 -12.67 7.46
CA SER A 69 -4.07 -13.56 7.37
C SER A 69 -3.91 -14.15 5.96
N GLY A 70 -5.00 -14.55 5.30
CA GLY A 70 -4.97 -15.05 3.93
C GLY A 70 -4.43 -14.02 2.94
N LEU A 71 -4.86 -12.76 3.03
CA LEU A 71 -4.39 -11.66 2.18
C LEU A 71 -2.91 -11.33 2.45
N ALA A 72 -2.46 -11.38 3.70
CA ALA A 72 -1.04 -11.25 4.03
C ALA A 72 -0.21 -12.38 3.41
N HIS A 73 -0.69 -13.63 3.44
CA HIS A 73 -0.01 -14.76 2.81
C HIS A 73 0.05 -14.66 1.27
N GLN A 74 -0.98 -14.11 0.64
CA GLN A 74 -0.97 -13.86 -0.81
C GLN A 74 0.09 -12.85 -1.25
N LEU A 75 0.48 -11.93 -0.35
CA LEU A 75 1.49 -10.92 -0.64
C LEU A 75 2.91 -11.51 -0.70
N CYS A 76 3.21 -12.58 0.03
CA CYS A 76 4.54 -13.22 0.04
C CYS A 76 5.15 -13.47 -1.34
N PRO A 77 4.49 -14.17 -2.28
CA PRO A 77 5.05 -14.38 -3.62
C PRO A 77 5.14 -13.10 -4.48
N MET A 78 4.50 -12.01 -4.06
CA MET A 78 4.55 -10.72 -4.74
C MET A 78 5.75 -9.88 -4.30
N LEU A 79 6.34 -10.15 -3.13
CA LEU A 79 7.57 -9.53 -2.63
C LEU A 79 8.80 -10.12 -3.33
N ARG A 80 9.11 -9.61 -4.53
CA ARG A 80 10.11 -10.22 -5.44
C ARG A 80 11.51 -9.60 -5.34
N GLY A 81 11.68 -8.51 -4.62
CA GLY A 81 12.95 -7.79 -4.50
C GLY A 81 13.36 -7.52 -3.08
N VAL A 82 14.50 -6.85 -2.96
CA VAL A 82 15.00 -6.26 -1.72
C VAL A 82 15.55 -4.88 -2.00
N ASP A 83 15.36 -3.95 -1.09
CA ASP A 83 15.96 -2.61 -1.17
C ASP A 83 17.41 -2.59 -0.65
N ALA A 84 17.99 -1.40 -0.60
CA ALA A 84 19.38 -1.20 -0.17
C ALA A 84 19.64 -1.57 1.30
N GLU A 85 18.60 -1.62 2.14
CA GLU A 85 18.66 -1.99 3.55
C GLU A 85 18.29 -3.46 3.78
N GLY A 86 17.99 -4.20 2.72
CA GLY A 86 17.64 -5.62 2.77
C GLY A 86 16.17 -5.89 3.09
N VAL A 87 15.31 -4.87 3.05
CA VAL A 87 13.86 -5.01 3.27
C VAL A 87 13.23 -5.50 1.98
N ALA A 88 12.28 -6.44 2.09
CA ALA A 88 11.55 -6.94 0.94
C ALA A 88 10.86 -5.80 0.16
N THR A 89 10.77 -5.95 -1.16
CA THR A 89 10.02 -5.03 -2.03
C THR A 89 9.16 -5.83 -2.99
N VAL A 90 8.03 -5.25 -3.39
CA VAL A 90 7.11 -5.82 -4.38
C VAL A 90 7.84 -6.06 -5.70
N ASN A 91 8.69 -5.11 -6.12
CA ASN A 91 9.40 -5.18 -7.38
C ASN A 91 10.87 -5.58 -7.21
N GLN A 92 11.40 -6.36 -8.17
CA GLN A 92 12.77 -6.89 -8.14
C GLN A 92 13.86 -5.81 -8.13
N TRP A 93 13.54 -4.62 -8.60
CA TRP A 93 14.47 -3.50 -8.76
C TRP A 93 14.42 -2.49 -7.61
N GLY A 94 13.61 -2.75 -6.57
CA GLY A 94 13.53 -1.96 -5.35
C GLY A 94 12.16 -1.31 -5.13
N PHE A 95 12.14 -0.37 -4.18
CA PHE A 95 10.93 0.30 -3.69
C PHE A 95 10.34 1.28 -4.71
N CYS A 96 9.02 1.25 -4.89
CA CYS A 96 8.28 2.18 -5.73
C CYS A 96 6.89 2.50 -5.17
N MET A 97 6.06 3.18 -5.97
CA MET A 97 4.69 3.49 -5.59
C MET A 97 3.86 2.25 -5.24
N ASP A 98 4.10 1.09 -5.87
CA ASP A 98 3.40 -0.14 -5.54
C ASP A 98 3.62 -0.52 -4.08
N ASP A 99 4.86 -0.42 -3.59
CA ASP A 99 5.21 -0.72 -2.20
C ASP A 99 4.50 0.23 -1.23
N ALA A 100 4.43 1.52 -1.56
CA ALA A 100 3.73 2.51 -0.75
C ALA A 100 2.22 2.23 -0.64
N MET A 101 1.59 1.86 -1.77
CA MET A 101 0.16 1.48 -1.79
C MET A 101 -0.08 0.18 -1.03
N VAL A 102 0.76 -0.83 -1.24
CA VAL A 102 0.68 -2.11 -0.52
C VAL A 102 0.86 -1.90 0.98
N ALA A 103 1.85 -1.11 1.40
CA ALA A 103 2.07 -0.82 2.82
C ALA A 103 0.87 -0.14 3.49
N ALA A 104 0.25 0.83 2.81
CA ALA A 104 -0.95 1.51 3.31
C ALA A 104 -2.14 0.54 3.45
N SER A 105 -2.40 -0.28 2.43
CA SER A 105 -3.48 -1.27 2.46
C SER A 105 -3.22 -2.37 3.50
N LEU A 106 -1.98 -2.82 3.61
CA LEU A 106 -1.57 -3.83 4.59
C LEU A 106 -1.65 -3.30 6.02
N HIS A 107 -1.39 -2.01 6.25
CA HIS A 107 -1.59 -1.36 7.54
C HIS A 107 -3.08 -1.31 7.93
N ALA A 108 -3.96 -0.95 6.99
CA ALA A 108 -5.41 -0.98 7.23
C ALA A 108 -5.87 -2.40 7.60
N LEU A 109 -5.35 -3.40 6.89
CA LEU A 109 -5.61 -4.80 7.16
C LEU A 109 -5.10 -5.24 8.55
N ALA A 110 -3.90 -4.80 8.94
CA ALA A 110 -3.32 -5.08 10.24
C ALA A 110 -4.16 -4.47 11.36
N GLY A 111 -4.65 -3.24 11.18
CA GLY A 111 -5.51 -2.56 12.15
C GLY A 111 -6.82 -3.32 12.45
N LEU A 112 -7.36 -4.06 11.47
CA LEU A 112 -8.50 -4.95 11.69
C LEU A 112 -8.09 -6.12 12.61
N ALA A 113 -6.97 -6.76 12.33
CA ALA A 113 -6.53 -7.97 13.02
C ALA A 113 -5.90 -7.72 14.41
N SER A 114 -5.11 -6.65 14.59
CA SER A 114 -4.33 -6.39 15.81
C SER A 114 -4.91 -5.32 16.72
N ARG A 115 -6.05 -4.70 16.38
CA ARG A 115 -6.63 -3.55 17.10
C ARG A 115 -5.69 -2.33 17.23
N GLY A 116 -4.64 -2.26 16.40
CA GLY A 116 -3.74 -1.12 16.34
C GLY A 116 -2.34 -1.35 16.91
N ASP A 117 -1.97 -2.58 17.30
CA ASP A 117 -0.66 -2.91 17.88
C ASP A 117 0.38 -3.39 16.83
N GLY A 118 0.25 -2.93 15.58
CA GLY A 118 1.16 -3.33 14.49
C GLY A 118 0.76 -4.59 13.74
N ALA A 119 1.75 -5.27 13.14
CA ALA A 119 1.53 -6.46 12.30
C ALA A 119 1.19 -7.69 13.17
N PRO A 120 0.11 -8.43 12.87
CA PRO A 120 -0.23 -9.65 13.62
C PRO A 120 0.90 -10.69 13.57
N GLU A 121 1.26 -11.29 14.71
CA GLU A 121 2.39 -12.23 14.82
C GLU A 121 2.25 -13.46 13.90
N GLU A 122 1.02 -13.86 13.61
CA GLU A 122 0.69 -14.99 12.74
C GLU A 122 0.95 -14.72 11.25
N TRP A 123 1.23 -13.47 10.87
CA TRP A 123 1.57 -13.14 9.49
C TRP A 123 2.98 -13.59 9.12
N PRO A 124 3.22 -13.87 7.82
CA PRO A 124 4.55 -14.22 7.34
C PRO A 124 5.59 -13.16 7.72
N GLU A 125 6.75 -13.60 8.21
CA GLU A 125 7.84 -12.71 8.67
C GLU A 125 8.22 -11.65 7.64
N SER A 126 8.38 -12.02 6.38
CA SER A 126 8.71 -11.06 5.31
C SER A 126 7.65 -9.98 5.09
N VAL A 127 6.38 -10.28 5.40
CA VAL A 127 5.26 -9.34 5.27
C VAL A 127 5.19 -8.44 6.50
N ARG A 128 5.46 -8.97 7.70
CA ARG A 128 5.57 -8.18 8.94
C ARG A 128 6.73 -7.19 8.84
N ASP A 129 7.91 -7.66 8.47
CA ASP A 129 9.10 -6.82 8.28
C ASP A 129 8.87 -5.75 7.21
N PHE A 130 8.23 -6.13 6.09
CA PHE A 130 7.84 -5.19 5.05
C PHE A 130 6.93 -4.08 5.61
N LEU A 131 5.91 -4.44 6.38
CA LEU A 131 4.97 -3.48 6.95
C LEU A 131 5.66 -2.55 7.96
N GLU A 132 6.30 -3.14 8.97
CA GLU A 132 6.86 -2.40 10.11
C GLU A 132 7.94 -1.41 9.67
N VAL A 133 8.86 -1.84 8.78
CA VAL A 133 9.93 -0.97 8.30
C VAL A 133 9.37 0.17 7.46
N ASN A 134 8.40 -0.10 6.57
CA ASN A 134 7.83 0.95 5.73
C ASN A 134 6.95 1.93 6.52
N LEU A 135 6.24 1.48 7.55
CA LEU A 135 5.51 2.37 8.47
C LEU A 135 6.46 3.26 9.27
N ALA A 136 7.55 2.68 9.80
CA ALA A 136 8.57 3.44 10.52
C ALA A 136 9.21 4.51 9.62
N ARG A 137 9.52 4.17 8.36
CA ARG A 137 10.04 5.12 7.35
C ARG A 137 9.04 6.23 7.02
N ALA A 138 7.74 5.92 7.02
CA ALA A 138 6.67 6.88 6.81
C ALA A 138 6.34 7.71 8.07
N GLY A 139 6.97 7.41 9.22
CA GLY A 139 6.70 8.08 10.49
C GLY A 139 5.33 7.72 11.09
N VAL A 140 4.76 6.58 10.69
CA VAL A 140 3.48 6.09 11.23
C VAL A 140 3.76 5.31 12.53
N PRO A 141 3.10 5.65 13.64
CA PRO A 141 3.23 4.89 14.89
C PRO A 141 2.74 3.45 14.71
N ILE A 142 3.48 2.52 15.32
CA ILE A 142 3.19 1.08 15.37
C ILE A 142 2.99 0.70 16.84
#